data_AF-A0A7Y2CXG0-F1
#
_entry.id   AF-A0A7Y2CXG0-F1
#
_cell.length_a   1.000
_cell.length_b   1.000
_cell.length_c   1.000
_cell.angle_alpha   90.00
_cell.angle_beta   90.00
_cell.angle_gamma   90.00
#
_symmetry.space_group_name_H-M   'P 1'
#
loop_
_entity.id
_entity.type
_entity.pdbx_description
1 polymer ?
#
loop_
_entity_poly.entity_id
_entity_poly.type
_entity_poly.pdbx_seq_one_letter_code
_entity_poly.pdbx_strand_id
1 'polypeptide(L)'
;MESYLNSMMEAVLAPLPGALGDLAQQMQKARIGRAQIIESYVPVVAQRLGEAWIADRLDFGAVTIGAARLQSLVRRLDREGALGRDVHAYAARGLLLGVPEGEQHTLGATVLANQLRSRGISVHLDLELSVSSLSHRLARQQFIGVFLSVSGEQHLESLRSLVACTHYESRSTPVIVGGSILEHTNDIETRTGADFATCDLDRAIRNCDIATGDEAALPHIELPKVGE
;
A
#
# COMPACT_ATOMS: atom_id res chain seq x y z
N MET A 1 -15.59 8.30 -14.97
CA MET A 1 -15.07 7.61 -13.77
C MET A 1 -16.18 6.86 -13.05
N GLU A 2 -17.23 7.54 -12.59
CA GLU A 2 -18.33 6.92 -11.81
C GLU A 2 -19.02 5.72 -12.50
N SER A 3 -19.26 5.81 -13.81
CA SER A 3 -19.82 4.68 -14.58
C SER A 3 -18.97 3.41 -14.49
N TYR A 4 -17.64 3.52 -14.55
CA TYR A 4 -16.74 2.37 -14.44
C TYR A 4 -16.61 1.86 -13.00
N LEU A 5 -16.75 2.73 -11.99
CA LEU A 5 -16.82 2.31 -10.59
C LEU A 5 -18.06 1.46 -10.33
N ASN A 6 -19.21 1.87 -10.86
CA ASN A 6 -20.46 1.09 -10.75
C ASN A 6 -20.35 -0.24 -11.49
N SER A 7 -19.84 -0.24 -12.73
CA SER A 7 -19.62 -1.49 -13.48
C SER A 7 -18.62 -2.41 -12.79
N MET A 8 -17.59 -1.87 -12.14
CA MET A 8 -16.63 -2.68 -11.38
C MET A 8 -17.27 -3.25 -10.11
N MET A 9 -18.08 -2.47 -9.40
CA MET A 9 -18.85 -2.94 -8.26
C MET A 9 -19.77 -4.12 -8.65
N GLU A 10 -20.50 -3.99 -9.76
CA GLU A 10 -21.33 -5.06 -10.30
C GLU A 10 -20.50 -6.28 -10.70
N ALA A 11 -19.40 -6.09 -11.44
CA ALA A 11 -18.56 -7.19 -11.91
C ALA A 11 -17.86 -7.94 -10.76
N VAL A 12 -17.55 -7.26 -9.66
CA VAL A 12 -16.96 -7.86 -8.45
C VAL A 12 -17.95 -8.75 -7.72
N LEU A 13 -19.23 -8.40 -7.73
CA LEU A 13 -20.31 -9.16 -7.09
C LEU A 13 -20.96 -10.20 -8.02
N ALA A 14 -20.77 -10.07 -9.34
CA ALA A 14 -21.39 -10.95 -10.32
C ALA A 14 -21.02 -12.42 -10.08
N PRO A 15 -21.96 -13.37 -10.20
CA PRO A 15 -21.65 -14.80 -10.06
C PRO A 15 -20.79 -15.32 -11.23
N LEU A 16 -20.71 -14.58 -12.34
CA LEU A 16 -20.01 -14.94 -13.55
C LEU A 16 -18.48 -14.88 -13.38
N PRO A 17 -17.77 -16.03 -13.50
CA PRO A 17 -16.31 -16.03 -13.57
C PRO A 17 -15.84 -15.20 -14.77
N GLY A 18 -14.88 -14.30 -14.55
CA GLY A 18 -14.26 -13.52 -15.63
C GLY A 18 -14.86 -12.13 -15.88
N ALA A 19 -16.05 -11.79 -15.36
CA ALA A 19 -16.69 -10.49 -15.58
C ALA A 19 -15.78 -9.30 -15.23
N LEU A 20 -15.07 -9.38 -14.11
CA LEU A 20 -14.10 -8.38 -13.68
C LEU A 20 -12.86 -8.30 -14.60
N GLY A 21 -12.48 -9.44 -15.19
CA GLY A 21 -11.40 -9.51 -16.17
C GLY A 21 -11.77 -8.83 -17.49
N ASP A 22 -12.98 -9.11 -17.99
CA ASP A 22 -13.53 -8.53 -19.20
C ASP A 22 -13.71 -7.02 -19.07
N LEU A 23 -14.22 -6.57 -17.91
CA LEU A 23 -14.33 -5.14 -17.61
C LEU A 23 -12.96 -4.47 -17.63
N ALA A 24 -11.94 -5.08 -17.00
CA ALA A 24 -10.59 -4.52 -17.02
C ALA A 24 -10.03 -4.41 -18.45
N GLN A 25 -10.32 -5.37 -19.33
CA GLN A 25 -9.96 -5.27 -20.76
C GLN A 25 -10.71 -4.14 -21.47
N GLN A 26 -11.99 -3.94 -21.17
CA GLN A 26 -12.78 -2.82 -21.72
C GLN A 26 -12.23 -1.47 -21.25
N MET A 27 -11.88 -1.35 -19.97
CA MET A 27 -11.24 -0.16 -19.40
C MET A 27 -9.90 0.15 -20.09
N GLN A 28 -9.08 -0.88 -20.35
CA GLN A 28 -7.83 -0.74 -21.10
C GLN A 28 -8.06 -0.25 -22.54
N LYS A 29 -9.06 -0.79 -23.25
CA LYS A 29 -9.45 -0.32 -24.59
C LYS A 29 -9.95 1.14 -24.57
N ALA A 30 -10.56 1.56 -23.47
CA ALA A 30 -10.97 2.94 -23.22
C ALA A 30 -9.82 3.85 -22.73
N ARG A 31 -8.56 3.40 -22.84
CA ARG A 31 -7.33 4.10 -22.43
C ARG A 31 -7.18 4.33 -20.92
N ILE A 32 -7.90 3.57 -20.08
CA ILE A 32 -7.66 3.53 -18.64
C ILE A 32 -6.53 2.53 -18.40
N GLY A 33 -5.35 3.04 -18.02
CA GLY A 33 -4.16 2.24 -17.82
C GLY A 33 -4.28 1.27 -16.64
N ARG A 34 -3.50 0.17 -16.67
CA ARG A 34 -3.48 -0.84 -15.59
C ARG A 34 -3.23 -0.22 -14.21
N ALA A 35 -2.25 0.69 -14.15
CA ALA A 35 -1.92 1.49 -12.98
C ALA A 35 -3.17 2.20 -12.43
N GLN A 36 -3.83 3.00 -13.28
CA GLN A 36 -5.06 3.71 -12.92
C GLN A 36 -6.19 2.76 -12.44
N ILE A 37 -6.33 1.57 -13.03
CA ILE A 37 -7.30 0.56 -12.56
C ILE A 37 -6.96 0.12 -11.13
N ILE A 38 -5.70 -0.22 -10.87
CA ILE A 38 -5.22 -0.70 -9.56
C ILE A 38 -5.28 0.40 -8.50
N GLU A 39 -5.02 1.65 -8.85
CA GLU A 39 -4.82 2.74 -7.89
C GLU A 39 -6.05 3.60 -7.67
N SER A 40 -6.88 3.78 -8.70
CA SER A 40 -8.02 4.70 -8.64
C SER A 40 -9.36 3.97 -8.57
N TYR A 41 -9.47 2.77 -9.14
CA TYR A 41 -10.76 2.04 -9.19
C TYR A 41 -10.85 0.96 -8.12
N VAL A 42 -9.84 0.08 -8.02
CA VAL A 42 -9.85 -1.01 -7.05
C VAL A 42 -10.02 -0.54 -5.60
N PRO A 43 -9.32 0.50 -5.10
CA PRO A 43 -9.45 0.93 -3.70
C PRO A 43 -10.84 1.50 -3.41
N VAL A 44 -11.40 2.29 -4.34
CA VAL A 44 -12.75 2.86 -4.20
C VAL A 44 -13.80 1.76 -4.17
N VAL A 45 -13.67 0.72 -4.99
CA VAL A 45 -14.61 -0.41 -4.97
C VAL A 45 -14.44 -1.27 -3.72
N ALA A 46 -13.21 -1.47 -3.24
CA ALA A 46 -12.96 -2.15 -1.96
C ALA A 46 -13.58 -1.39 -0.78
N GLN A 47 -13.49 -0.06 -0.77
CA GLN A 47 -14.15 0.79 0.21
C GLN A 47 -15.68 0.66 0.12
N ARG A 48 -16.26 0.74 -1.09
CA ARG A 48 -17.72 0.58 -1.30
C ARG A 48 -18.24 -0.78 -0.85
N LEU A 49 -17.46 -1.85 -1.02
CA LEU A 49 -17.78 -3.17 -0.47
C LEU A 49 -17.89 -3.13 1.06
N GLY A 50 -16.92 -2.52 1.73
CA GLY A 50 -16.92 -2.36 3.19
C GLY A 50 -18.09 -1.51 3.68
N GLU A 51 -18.35 -0.36 3.03
CA GLU A 51 -19.49 0.51 3.35
C GLU A 51 -20.84 -0.19 3.15
N ALA A 52 -20.96 -1.02 2.11
CA ALA A 52 -22.17 -1.80 1.86
C ALA A 52 -22.38 -2.92 2.88
N TRP A 53 -21.31 -3.52 3.42
CA TRP A 53 -21.40 -4.44 4.56
C TRP A 53 -21.84 -3.72 5.85
N ILE A 54 -21.20 -2.60 6.20
CA ILE A 54 -21.55 -1.80 7.40
C ILE A 54 -23.00 -1.34 7.35
N ALA A 55 -23.52 -1.05 6.16
CA ALA A 55 -24.90 -0.65 5.96
C ALA A 55 -25.89 -1.81 5.75
N ASP A 56 -25.50 -3.06 6.08
CA ASP A 56 -26.31 -4.29 5.93
C ASP A 56 -26.87 -4.52 4.51
N ARG A 57 -26.22 -3.98 3.48
CA ARG A 57 -26.61 -4.14 2.06
C ARG A 57 -25.95 -5.33 1.37
N LEU A 58 -24.83 -5.81 1.89
CA LEU A 58 -24.14 -7.02 1.45
C LEU A 58 -23.91 -7.93 2.65
N ASP A 59 -23.80 -9.22 2.40
CA ASP A 59 -23.38 -10.17 3.43
C ASP A 59 -21.84 -10.36 3.44
N PHE A 60 -21.34 -10.98 4.51
CA PHE A 60 -19.92 -11.25 4.69
C PHE A 60 -19.32 -12.07 3.53
N GLY A 61 -20.10 -13.00 2.96
CA GLY A 61 -19.68 -13.84 1.84
C GLY A 61 -19.44 -13.01 0.58
N ALA A 62 -20.37 -12.13 0.25
CA ALA A 62 -20.29 -11.24 -0.90
C ALA A 62 -19.09 -10.29 -0.81
N VAL A 63 -18.83 -9.72 0.37
CA VAL A 63 -17.66 -8.85 0.59
C VAL A 63 -16.36 -9.62 0.51
N THR A 64 -16.28 -10.80 1.12
CA THR A 64 -15.08 -11.64 1.10
C THR A 64 -14.73 -12.09 -0.32
N ILE A 65 -15.73 -12.58 -1.06
CA ILE A 65 -15.58 -12.99 -2.47
C ILE A 65 -15.19 -11.78 -3.33
N GLY A 66 -15.82 -10.64 -3.09
CA GLY A 66 -15.53 -9.41 -3.82
C GLY A 66 -14.08 -8.94 -3.62
N ALA A 67 -13.61 -8.93 -2.38
CA ALA A 67 -12.23 -8.59 -2.03
C ALA A 67 -11.22 -9.57 -2.67
N ALA A 68 -11.49 -10.88 -2.62
CA ALA A 68 -10.63 -11.90 -3.24
C ALA A 68 -10.54 -11.75 -4.78
N ARG A 69 -11.63 -11.35 -5.43
CA ARG A 69 -11.68 -11.07 -6.87
C ARG A 69 -10.90 -9.82 -7.23
N LEU A 70 -11.04 -8.73 -6.46
CA LEU A 70 -10.22 -7.53 -6.61
C LEU A 70 -8.73 -7.84 -6.45
N GLN A 71 -8.36 -8.61 -5.42
CA GLN A 71 -6.98 -9.02 -5.20
C GLN A 71 -6.43 -9.86 -6.37
N SER A 72 -7.27 -10.73 -6.94
CA SER A 72 -6.90 -11.53 -8.12
C SER A 72 -6.74 -10.69 -9.38
N LEU A 73 -7.57 -9.66 -9.56
CA LEU A 73 -7.43 -8.69 -10.65
C LEU A 73 -6.09 -7.95 -10.55
N VAL A 74 -5.77 -7.41 -9.37
CA VAL A 74 -4.51 -6.70 -9.12
C VAL A 74 -3.31 -7.59 -9.46
N ARG A 75 -3.26 -8.81 -8.92
CA ARG A 75 -2.17 -9.77 -9.22
C ARG A 75 -2.02 -10.06 -10.71
N ARG A 76 -3.12 -10.15 -11.44
CA ARG A 76 -3.10 -10.39 -12.90
C ARG A 76 -2.54 -9.18 -13.65
N LEU A 77 -3.05 -7.99 -13.36
CA LEU A 77 -2.63 -6.75 -14.01
C LEU A 77 -1.17 -6.41 -13.71
N ASP A 78 -0.69 -6.72 -12.50
CA ASP A 78 0.72 -6.57 -12.12
C ASP A 78 1.61 -7.52 -12.94
N ARG A 79 1.25 -8.80 -13.07
CA ARG A 79 2.01 -9.76 -13.91
C ARG A 79 2.04 -9.34 -15.38
N GLU A 80 0.91 -8.90 -15.92
CA GLU A 80 0.84 -8.39 -17.29
C GLU A 80 1.68 -7.12 -17.50
N GLY A 81 1.83 -6.29 -16.46
CA GLY A 81 2.65 -5.09 -16.49
C GLY A 81 4.14 -5.33 -16.25
N ALA A 82 4.51 -6.45 -15.62
CA ALA A 82 5.89 -6.87 -15.39
C ALA A 82 6.54 -7.47 -16.65
N LEU A 83 5.76 -8.08 -17.55
CA LEU A 83 6.24 -8.67 -18.81
C LEU A 83 6.77 -7.64 -19.84
N GLY A 84 6.74 -6.34 -19.54
CA GLY A 84 7.30 -5.28 -20.39
C GLY A 84 8.11 -4.23 -19.62
N ARG A 85 8.38 -4.47 -18.33
CA ARG A 85 9.31 -3.65 -17.55
C ARG A 85 10.54 -4.50 -17.29
N ASP A 86 11.55 -4.32 -18.13
CA ASP A 86 12.93 -4.49 -17.67
C ASP A 86 13.02 -3.68 -16.38
N VAL A 87 13.12 -4.41 -15.28
CA VAL A 87 13.42 -3.86 -13.97
C VAL A 87 14.67 -3.04 -14.18
N HIS A 88 14.56 -1.72 -14.08
CA HIS A 88 15.70 -0.84 -13.94
C HIS A 88 16.35 -1.22 -12.60
N ALA A 89 17.18 -2.26 -12.67
CA ALA A 89 18.15 -2.60 -11.67
C ALA A 89 19.24 -1.54 -11.72
N TYR A 90 19.71 -1.13 -10.54
CA TYR A 90 20.86 -0.27 -10.27
C TYR A 90 20.64 1.25 -10.39
N ALA A 91 20.07 1.87 -9.34
CA ALA A 91 20.60 3.14 -8.78
C ALA A 91 19.82 3.68 -7.57
N ALA A 92 18.50 3.48 -7.47
CA ALA A 92 17.69 4.16 -6.44
C ALA A 92 17.39 3.27 -5.21
N ARG A 93 17.59 3.82 -4.01
CA ARG A 93 17.17 3.21 -2.73
C ARG A 93 15.64 3.05 -2.74
N GLY A 94 15.12 1.86 -2.43
CA GLY A 94 13.68 1.60 -2.37
C GLY A 94 13.06 1.90 -1.00
N LEU A 95 11.74 1.83 -0.90
CA LEU A 95 10.99 1.74 0.37
C LEU A 95 10.85 0.29 0.81
N LEU A 96 10.92 0.04 2.11
CA LEU A 96 10.47 -1.22 2.70
C LEU A 96 9.08 -0.99 3.29
N LEU A 97 8.08 -1.75 2.85
CA LEU A 97 6.75 -1.75 3.44
C LEU A 97 6.52 -3.08 4.15
N GLY A 98 6.35 -3.03 5.46
CA GLY A 98 6.19 -4.17 6.35
C GLY A 98 4.82 -4.23 6.99
N VAL A 99 4.27 -5.44 7.10
CA VAL A 99 3.18 -5.77 8.02
C VAL A 99 3.78 -6.67 9.10
N PRO A 100 3.66 -6.35 10.41
CA PRO A 100 4.23 -7.17 11.47
C PRO A 100 3.73 -8.62 11.42
N GLU A 101 4.59 -9.57 11.77
CA GLU A 101 4.21 -10.98 11.88
C GLU A 101 2.99 -11.16 12.79
N GLY A 102 2.04 -11.98 12.34
CA GLY A 102 0.78 -12.26 13.03
C GLY A 102 -0.35 -11.26 12.76
N GLU A 103 -0.10 -10.15 12.06
CA GLU A 103 -1.14 -9.21 11.62
C GLU A 103 -1.91 -9.78 10.42
N GLN A 104 -3.24 -9.81 10.51
CA GLN A 104 -4.10 -10.41 9.48
C GLN A 104 -4.54 -9.40 8.42
N HIS A 105 -4.38 -8.10 8.68
CA HIS A 105 -4.84 -7.01 7.81
C HIS A 105 -3.77 -6.60 6.78
N THR A 106 -3.57 -7.44 5.76
CA THR A 106 -2.52 -7.25 4.74
C THR A 106 -2.97 -6.51 3.47
N LEU A 107 -4.28 -6.31 3.30
CA LEU A 107 -4.83 -5.67 2.10
C LEU A 107 -4.36 -4.22 1.96
N GLY A 108 -4.40 -3.44 3.05
CA GLY A 108 -3.98 -2.03 3.05
C GLY A 108 -2.52 -1.87 2.63
N ALA A 109 -1.62 -2.69 3.17
CA ALA A 109 -0.21 -2.69 2.78
C ALA A 109 -0.01 -3.06 1.30
N THR A 110 -0.77 -4.03 0.79
CA THR A 110 -0.68 -4.41 -0.64
C THR A 110 -1.13 -3.27 -1.55
N VAL A 111 -2.22 -2.57 -1.19
CA VAL A 111 -2.72 -1.40 -1.92
C VAL A 111 -1.70 -0.27 -1.89
N LEU A 112 -1.14 0.04 -0.71
CA LEU A 112 -0.12 1.06 -0.54
C LEU A 112 1.15 0.77 -1.35
N ALA A 113 1.64 -0.48 -1.36
CA ALA A 113 2.78 -0.87 -2.17
C ALA A 113 2.55 -0.58 -3.66
N ASN A 114 1.34 -0.82 -4.16
CA ASN A 114 1.01 -0.58 -5.55
C ASN A 114 0.88 0.92 -5.87
N GLN A 115 0.31 1.73 -4.96
CA GLN A 115 0.27 3.19 -5.11
C GLN A 115 1.67 3.82 -5.12
N LEU A 116 2.60 3.30 -4.32
CA LEU A 116 3.99 3.75 -4.33
C LEU A 116 4.71 3.35 -5.63
N ARG A 117 4.55 2.10 -6.07
CA ARG A 117 5.16 1.60 -7.32
C ARG A 117 4.68 2.34 -8.56
N SER A 118 3.43 2.77 -8.58
CA SER A 118 2.89 3.51 -9.70
C SER A 118 3.43 4.93 -9.83
N ARG A 119 3.80 5.53 -8.70
CA ARG A 119 4.53 6.78 -8.60
C ARG A 119 6.03 6.62 -8.92
N GLY A 120 6.44 5.45 -9.39
CA GLY A 120 7.83 5.15 -9.76
C GLY A 120 8.72 4.76 -8.58
N ILE A 121 8.16 4.57 -7.39
CA ILE A 121 8.93 4.25 -6.18
C ILE A 121 9.15 2.75 -6.10
N SER A 122 10.41 2.32 -5.97
CA SER A 122 10.72 0.92 -5.72
C SER A 122 10.23 0.52 -4.33
N VAL A 123 9.41 -0.53 -4.21
CA VAL A 123 8.88 -1.01 -2.93
C VAL A 123 9.17 -2.48 -2.72
N HIS A 124 9.83 -2.77 -1.60
CA HIS A 124 9.98 -4.10 -1.04
C HIS A 124 8.83 -4.34 -0.06
N LEU A 125 7.92 -5.27 -0.39
CA LEU A 125 6.79 -5.62 0.47
C LEU A 125 7.11 -6.88 1.28
N ASP A 126 6.88 -6.83 2.58
CA ASP A 126 6.97 -7.97 3.49
C ASP A 126 5.69 -8.03 4.33
N LEU A 127 4.90 -9.09 4.17
CA LEU A 127 3.58 -9.21 4.82
C LEU A 127 3.65 -9.95 6.17
N GLU A 128 4.81 -10.51 6.52
CA GLU A 128 5.06 -11.22 7.77
C GLU A 128 6.41 -10.74 8.34
N LEU A 129 6.56 -9.41 8.43
CA LEU A 129 7.81 -8.78 8.81
C LEU A 129 8.13 -9.06 10.28
N SER A 130 9.25 -9.73 10.48
CA SER A 130 9.85 -10.01 11.78
C SER A 130 11.11 -9.16 11.99
N VAL A 131 11.53 -8.98 13.24
CA VAL A 131 12.76 -8.23 13.58
C VAL A 131 14.00 -8.83 12.90
N SER A 132 14.09 -10.15 12.85
CA SER A 132 15.22 -10.86 12.24
C SER A 132 15.26 -10.66 10.71
N SER A 133 14.12 -10.76 10.04
CA SER A 133 14.03 -10.50 8.59
C SER A 133 14.29 -9.04 8.25
N LEU A 134 13.80 -8.11 9.08
CA LEU A 134 14.08 -6.67 8.96
C LEU A 134 15.58 -6.35 9.07
N SER A 135 16.24 -6.81 10.13
CA SER A 135 17.69 -6.62 10.33
C SER A 135 18.48 -7.17 9.14
N HIS A 136 18.17 -8.39 8.68
CA HIS A 136 18.85 -8.98 7.53
C HIS A 136 18.68 -8.15 6.24
N ARG A 137 17.51 -7.54 6.03
CA ARG A 137 17.25 -6.68 4.87
C ARG A 137 18.03 -5.36 4.98
N LEU A 138 17.98 -4.70 6.14
CA LEU A 138 18.67 -3.43 6.37
C LEU A 138 20.20 -3.55 6.27
N ALA A 139 20.77 -4.68 6.68
CA ALA A 139 22.19 -4.96 6.56
C ALA A 139 22.67 -5.11 5.10
N ARG A 140 21.77 -5.45 4.16
CA ARG A 140 22.10 -5.77 2.76
C ARG A 140 21.79 -4.66 1.78
N GLN A 141 20.86 -3.78 2.14
CA GLN A 141 20.43 -2.67 1.28
C GLN A 141 19.96 -1.50 2.12
N GLN A 142 20.21 -0.30 1.60
CA GLN A 142 19.73 0.94 2.18
C GLN A 142 18.35 1.27 1.61
N PHE A 143 17.44 1.69 2.47
CA PHE A 143 16.10 2.13 2.11
C PHE A 143 15.93 3.63 2.34
N ILE A 144 15.09 4.28 1.53
CA ILE A 144 14.69 5.69 1.77
C ILE A 144 13.71 5.82 2.94
N GLY A 145 13.09 4.71 3.36
CA GLY A 145 12.19 4.65 4.48
C GLY A 145 11.66 3.24 4.73
N VAL A 146 11.25 2.99 5.98
CA VAL A 146 10.54 1.79 6.40
C VAL A 146 9.12 2.19 6.78
N PHE A 147 8.14 1.62 6.11
CA PHE A 147 6.72 1.86 6.35
C PHE A 147 6.17 0.64 7.05
N LEU A 148 5.49 0.83 8.17
CA LEU A 148 4.89 -0.24 8.95
C LEU A 148 3.37 -0.06 8.95
N SER A 149 2.67 -1.01 8.32
CA SER A 149 1.21 -1.04 8.26
C SER A 149 0.68 -1.93 9.39
N VAL A 150 -0.01 -1.33 10.35
CA VAL A 150 -0.49 -2.02 11.56
C VAL A 150 -1.96 -1.68 11.81
N SER A 151 -2.75 -2.68 12.17
CA SER A 151 -4.19 -2.50 12.35
C SER A 151 -4.66 -2.62 13.79
N GLY A 152 -3.98 -3.38 14.65
CA GLY A 152 -4.40 -3.60 16.04
C GLY A 152 -3.36 -3.27 17.10
N GLU A 153 -3.83 -2.85 18.29
CA GLU A 153 -2.97 -2.51 19.43
C GLU A 153 -2.15 -3.70 19.95
N GLN A 154 -2.59 -4.93 19.70
CA GLN A 154 -1.87 -6.14 20.13
C GLN A 154 -0.46 -6.23 19.51
N HIS A 155 -0.17 -5.48 18.45
CA HIS A 155 1.13 -5.46 17.79
C HIS A 155 2.04 -4.30 18.24
N LEU A 156 1.68 -3.52 19.25
CA LEU A 156 2.47 -2.37 19.68
C LEU A 156 3.90 -2.74 20.12
N GLU A 157 4.09 -3.85 20.82
CA GLU A 157 5.42 -4.30 21.24
C GLU A 157 6.26 -4.77 20.04
N SER A 158 5.63 -5.49 19.10
CA SER A 158 6.27 -5.88 17.84
C SER A 158 6.66 -4.65 17.03
N LEU A 159 5.78 -3.66 16.95
CA LEU A 159 6.00 -2.39 16.26
C LEU A 159 7.18 -1.63 16.87
N ARG A 160 7.22 -1.48 18.20
CA ARG A 160 8.34 -0.88 18.93
C ARG A 160 9.66 -1.60 18.66
N SER A 161 9.63 -2.94 18.59
CA SER A 161 10.81 -3.75 18.29
C SER A 161 11.30 -3.56 16.85
N LEU A 162 10.39 -3.46 15.87
CA LEU A 162 10.71 -3.20 14.47
C LEU A 162 11.29 -1.79 14.27
N VAL A 163 10.72 -0.78 14.93
CA VAL A 163 11.24 0.59 14.94
C VAL A 163 12.66 0.63 15.51
N ALA A 164 12.85 0.07 16.72
CA ALA A 164 14.15 0.05 17.38
C ALA A 164 15.21 -0.68 16.55
N CYS A 165 14.85 -1.80 15.92
CA CYS A 165 15.72 -2.52 14.99
C CYS A 165 16.12 -1.65 13.80
N THR A 166 15.17 -0.92 13.21
CA THR A 166 15.47 -0.03 12.08
C THR A 166 16.47 1.05 12.47
N HIS A 167 16.25 1.75 13.59
CA HIS A 167 17.14 2.81 14.03
C HIS A 167 18.52 2.30 14.48
N TYR A 168 18.60 1.06 14.98
CA TYR A 168 19.86 0.41 15.33
C TYR A 168 20.70 0.11 14.08
N GLU A 169 20.09 -0.48 13.04
CA GLU A 169 20.78 -0.86 11.81
C GLU A 169 21.04 0.33 10.87
N SER A 170 20.11 1.29 10.83
CA SER A 170 20.17 2.47 9.97
C SER A 170 19.47 3.67 10.59
N ARG A 171 20.24 4.48 11.33
CA ARG A 171 19.72 5.69 11.99
C ARG A 171 19.21 6.76 11.02
N SER A 172 19.69 6.76 9.78
CA SER A 172 19.24 7.70 8.73
C SER A 172 17.98 7.23 7.99
N THR A 173 17.50 6.01 8.23
CA THR A 173 16.30 5.51 7.57
C THR A 173 15.08 5.81 8.45
N PRO A 174 14.16 6.69 8.01
CA PRO A 174 12.97 7.01 8.79
C PRO A 174 11.99 5.83 8.85
N VAL A 175 11.31 5.69 9.97
CA VAL A 175 10.24 4.72 10.19
C VAL A 175 8.90 5.45 10.26
N ILE A 176 8.00 5.10 9.35
CA ILE A 176 6.66 5.68 9.26
C ILE A 176 5.64 4.60 9.59
N VAL A 177 4.76 4.87 10.56
CA VAL A 177 3.67 3.97 10.95
C VAL A 177 2.36 4.44 10.33
N GLY A 178 1.64 3.51 9.72
CA GLY A 178 0.31 3.72 9.19
C GLY A 178 -0.61 2.54 9.48
N GLY A 179 -1.82 2.61 8.94
CA GLY A 179 -2.86 1.60 9.14
C GLY A 179 -3.88 2.01 10.21
N SER A 180 -4.87 1.16 10.43
CA SER A 180 -6.02 1.48 11.29
C SER A 180 -5.66 1.61 12.77
N ILE A 181 -4.44 1.24 13.18
CA ILE A 181 -3.96 1.48 14.55
C ILE A 181 -4.01 2.97 14.91
N LEU A 182 -3.84 3.87 13.94
CA LEU A 182 -3.88 5.32 14.16
C LEU A 182 -5.27 5.85 14.55
N GLU A 183 -6.33 5.08 14.30
CA GLU A 183 -7.70 5.46 14.67
C GLU A 183 -8.02 5.11 16.13
N HIS A 184 -7.28 4.15 16.70
CA HIS A 184 -7.57 3.55 18.01
C HIS A 184 -6.55 3.95 19.08
N THR A 185 -5.33 4.30 18.66
CA THR A 185 -4.23 4.60 19.56
C THR A 185 -3.69 6.01 19.32
N ASN A 186 -3.74 6.83 20.37
CA ASN A 186 -3.04 8.12 20.40
C ASN A 186 -1.55 7.95 20.69
N ASP A 187 -0.77 8.97 20.31
CA ASP A 187 0.64 9.12 20.65
C ASP A 187 1.55 7.96 20.18
N ILE A 188 1.19 7.32 19.06
CA ILE A 188 1.94 6.18 18.46
C ILE A 188 3.43 6.46 18.33
N GLU A 189 3.82 7.66 17.88
CA GLU A 189 5.21 8.09 17.72
C GLU A 189 5.97 7.94 19.06
N THR A 190 5.41 8.49 20.15
CA THR A 190 6.05 8.40 21.48
C THR A 190 6.08 6.99 22.05
N ARG A 191 5.05 6.18 21.78
CA ARG A 191 4.93 4.82 22.33
C ARG A 191 5.86 3.83 21.64
N THR A 192 6.08 4.02 20.35
CA THR A 192 6.82 3.08 19.49
C THR A 192 8.22 3.57 19.17
N GLY A 193 8.47 4.87 19.28
CA GLY A 193 9.69 5.54 18.84
C GLY A 193 9.70 5.85 17.34
N ALA A 194 8.60 5.62 16.61
CA ALA A 194 8.53 5.89 15.19
C ALA A 194 8.74 7.38 14.89
N ASP A 195 9.39 7.68 13.76
CA ASP A 195 9.68 9.06 13.37
C ASP A 195 8.39 9.81 13.02
N PHE A 196 7.44 9.13 12.37
CA PHE A 196 6.14 9.70 12.01
C PHE A 196 5.02 8.66 12.02
N ALA A 197 3.80 9.11 12.32
CA ALA A 197 2.57 8.32 12.19
C ALA A 197 1.57 9.00 11.25
N THR A 198 1.23 8.35 10.12
CA THR A 198 0.24 8.89 9.18
C THR A 198 -0.37 7.84 8.24
N CYS A 199 -1.63 8.07 7.85
CA CYS A 199 -2.29 7.37 6.73
C CYS A 199 -2.32 8.21 5.44
N ASP A 200 -1.75 9.42 5.46
CA ASP A 200 -1.62 10.28 4.29
C ASP A 200 -0.32 9.94 3.55
N LEU A 201 -0.48 9.38 2.35
CA LEU A 201 0.65 8.94 1.52
C LEU A 201 1.59 10.09 1.14
N ASP A 202 1.05 11.27 0.83
CA ASP A 202 1.86 12.40 0.41
C ASP A 202 2.65 12.96 1.60
N ARG A 203 2.07 12.97 2.80
CA ARG A 203 2.80 13.29 4.03
C ARG A 203 3.89 12.26 4.33
N ALA A 204 3.58 10.97 4.19
CA ALA A 204 4.56 9.91 4.43
C ALA A 204 5.77 10.05 3.51
N ILE A 205 5.54 10.29 2.21
CA ILE A 205 6.60 10.46 1.22
C ILE A 205 7.45 11.70 1.53
N ARG A 206 6.84 12.87 1.78
CA ARG A 206 7.58 14.09 2.13
C ARG A 206 8.47 13.93 3.36
N ASN A 207 8.02 13.16 4.34
CA ASN A 207 8.80 12.89 5.54
C ASN A 207 10.00 11.97 5.28
N CYS A 208 9.98 11.15 4.23
CA CYS A 208 11.17 10.43 3.78
C CYS A 208 12.22 11.37 3.18
N ASP A 209 11.80 12.35 2.38
CA ASP A 209 12.71 13.30 1.73
C ASP A 209 13.41 14.20 2.76
N ILE A 210 12.65 14.71 3.74
CA ILE A 210 13.19 15.55 4.82
C ILE A 210 14.20 14.78 5.67
N ALA A 211 13.93 13.51 5.97
CA ALA A 211 14.80 12.70 6.82
C ALA A 211 16.07 12.21 6.10
N THR A 212 16.01 12.01 4.78
CA THR A 212 17.16 11.55 3.98
C THR A 212 18.09 12.69 3.54
N GLY A 213 17.64 13.95 3.62
CA GLY A 213 18.44 15.12 3.21
C GLY A 213 18.75 15.16 1.71
N ASP A 214 18.05 14.35 0.92
CA ASP A 214 18.32 14.09 -0.49
C ASP A 214 17.07 14.45 -1.30
N GLU A 215 16.96 15.71 -1.74
CA GLU A 215 15.86 16.25 -2.56
C GLU A 215 15.69 15.51 -3.91
N ALA A 216 16.64 14.64 -4.28
CA ALA A 216 16.72 13.97 -5.58
C ALA A 216 16.23 12.51 -5.59
N ALA A 217 15.78 11.95 -4.46
CA ALA A 217 15.50 10.52 -4.35
C ALA A 217 14.17 10.05 -4.96
N LEU A 218 13.27 10.97 -5.31
CA LEU A 218 11.99 10.67 -5.96
C LEU A 218 11.89 11.38 -7.31
N PRO A 219 11.27 10.76 -8.34
CA PRO A 219 10.93 11.49 -9.55
C PRO A 219 10.07 12.71 -9.17
N HIS A 220 10.41 13.90 -9.67
CA HIS A 220 9.64 15.13 -9.40
C HIS A 220 8.14 14.90 -9.67
N ILE A 221 7.35 14.75 -8.61
CA ILE A 221 5.90 14.68 -8.68
C ILE A 221 5.38 16.13 -8.60
N GLU A 222 5.04 16.72 -9.74
CA GLU A 222 4.27 17.96 -9.78
C GLU A 222 2.88 17.70 -9.20
N LEU A 223 2.64 18.18 -7.98
CA LEU A 223 1.31 18.20 -7.38
C LEU A 223 0.43 19.21 -8.15
N PRO A 224 -0.83 18.86 -8.48
CA PRO A 224 -1.76 19.82 -9.05
C PRO A 224 -2.00 20.93 -8.03
N LYS A 225 -1.75 22.18 -8.44
CA LYS A 225 -2.05 23.37 -7.64
C LYS A 225 -3.54 23.36 -7.31
N VAL A 226 -3.88 23.22 -6.03
CA VAL A 226 -5.23 23.43 -5.52
C VAL A 226 -5.52 24.91 -5.70
N GLY A 227 -6.43 25.23 -6.61
CA GLY A 227 -6.87 26.60 -6.90
C GLY A 227 -7.64 27.20 -5.72
N GLU A 228 -7.43 28.51 -5.55
CA GLU A 228 -8.07 29.42 -4.60
C GLU A 228 -9.60 29.46 -4.70
#